data_AF-A0A345DQ54-F1
#
_entry.id   AF-A0A345DQ54-F1
#
_cell.length_a   1.000
_cell.length_b   1.000
_cell.length_c   1.000
_cell.angle_alpha   90.00
_cell.angle_beta   90.00
_cell.angle_gamma   90.00
#
_symmetry.space_group_name_H-M   'P 1'
#
loop_
_entity.id
_entity.type
_entity.pdbx_description
1 polymer ?
#
loop_
_entity_poly.entity_id
_entity_poly.type
_entity_poly.pdbx_seq_one_letter_code
_entity_poly.pdbx_strand_id
1 'polypeptide(L)'
;MKKLMILLGMTFFSTTGYSPIIGCKKPLKLDDTENGIGKDMEILNKISQRAINNFSVYAQNKNKINSTEYQNKFDKLYTMVDKKNESRKLDQMDKDAIYALATLKNGFLAVFNNINNEIYNDYSNYYPDSKPINLLNDSLSYELNFIDMVQLQSILDRPGLETVKAVRLDFHFQFEAKFKLLTTTSDYVIQYVITDNPEKMKVVLNGMVQKISRVIVNFFNQEGIFQIDKTPEFATIYQNFDVNYTAGFANLDNIILEKLQSKIKSDSELQKFVNNIKYNSSITLLSLLTSAINNTTNGVNVVRENTASYVWTGKGYQPNKITPENFVKFYRSLVNVFNTGGQNLWLADFHVNLAKIQVAGFPLSGAVMNDGQALKVQVEITEEGLTNKLMEYGRLVVAFYNHFKLESNEHSGVFHLSKEAFTKILNLKTRKYKDVLKILINDFKEANQAKNLPGIDIFTTGNWEKRVQEVSLNETKDTFSLRRRAVWNFDLLFGKNNAVYYTGWTSTLFTLEFTKK
;
A
#
# COMPACT_ATOMS: atom_id res chain seq x y z
N MET A 1 41.56 -4.70 -36.37
CA MET A 1 41.26 -6.16 -36.23
C MET A 1 41.32 -6.48 -34.75
N LYS A 2 40.34 -6.98 -33.99
CA LYS A 2 38.99 -7.54 -34.13
C LYS A 2 38.22 -7.05 -32.88
N LYS A 3 37.08 -6.37 -32.99
CA LYS A 3 35.68 -6.90 -32.95
C LYS A 3 35.31 -7.68 -31.67
N LEU A 4 34.16 -7.26 -31.09
CA LEU A 4 33.23 -7.97 -30.18
C LEU A 4 33.66 -8.13 -28.70
N MET A 5 32.83 -7.95 -27.67
CA MET A 5 31.37 -7.85 -27.57
C MET A 5 30.92 -6.76 -26.58
N ILE A 6 30.01 -5.92 -27.05
CA ILE A 6 28.98 -5.27 -26.26
C ILE A 6 27.95 -6.35 -25.95
N LEU A 7 27.83 -6.74 -24.69
CA LEU A 7 26.72 -7.57 -24.21
C LEU A 7 26.21 -6.94 -22.91
N LEU A 8 25.49 -5.82 -23.04
CA LEU A 8 24.58 -5.36 -22.00
C LEU A 8 23.38 -6.30 -22.05
N GLY A 9 23.56 -7.47 -21.42
CA GLY A 9 22.51 -8.44 -21.20
C GLY A 9 21.45 -7.81 -20.30
N MET A 10 20.27 -7.57 -20.86
CA MET A 10 19.05 -7.56 -20.06
C MET A 10 18.89 -8.98 -19.52
N THR A 11 19.43 -9.22 -18.31
CA THR A 11 19.06 -10.38 -17.53
C THR A 11 17.61 -10.18 -17.09
N PHE A 12 16.71 -10.79 -17.85
CA PHE A 12 15.32 -11.00 -17.45
C PHE A 12 15.34 -11.92 -16.23
N PHE A 13 15.25 -11.33 -15.04
CA PHE A 13 14.89 -12.09 -13.87
C PHE A 13 13.37 -12.07 -13.74
N SER A 14 12.76 -13.25 -13.90
CA SER A 14 11.45 -13.56 -13.34
C SER A 14 11.58 -13.58 -11.81
N THR A 15 11.62 -12.41 -11.19
CA THR A 15 11.52 -12.33 -9.73
C THR A 15 10.04 -12.35 -9.35
N THR A 16 9.65 -13.39 -8.63
CA THR A 16 8.40 -13.43 -7.88
C THR A 16 8.47 -12.37 -6.76
N GLY A 17 8.22 -11.12 -7.11
CA GLY A 17 8.24 -9.97 -6.20
C GLY A 17 6.84 -9.56 -5.81
N TYR A 18 6.51 -9.71 -4.53
CA TYR A 18 5.32 -9.12 -3.91
C TYR A 18 5.41 -7.58 -3.99
N SER A 19 4.55 -6.92 -4.76
CA SER A 19 4.31 -5.47 -4.65
C SER A 19 3.04 -5.16 -3.81
N PRO A 20 2.92 -3.93 -3.26
CA PRO A 20 1.85 -3.39 -2.41
C PRO A 20 1.00 -2.32 -3.14
N ILE A 21 -0.17 -1.98 -2.59
CA ILE A 21 -1.22 -1.19 -3.24
C ILE A 21 -1.65 -0.04 -2.37
N ILE A 22 -1.90 1.07 -3.04
CA ILE A 22 -2.69 2.20 -2.58
C ILE A 22 -3.95 2.24 -3.44
N GLY A 23 -5.12 2.18 -2.80
CA GLY A 23 -6.41 2.44 -3.43
C GLY A 23 -7.31 3.18 -2.44
N CYS A 24 -7.78 4.37 -2.81
CA CYS A 24 -8.72 5.17 -2.01
C CYS A 24 -10.08 4.47 -1.90
N LYS A 25 -10.63 4.38 -0.68
CA LYS A 25 -11.92 3.71 -0.40
C LYS A 25 -13.09 4.69 -0.36
N LYS A 26 -14.20 4.31 -0.99
CA LYS A 26 -15.56 4.79 -0.68
C LYS A 26 -16.33 3.62 -0.03
N PRO A 27 -16.89 3.76 1.18
CA PRO A 27 -17.60 2.66 1.85
C PRO A 27 -19.03 2.51 1.32
N LEU A 28 -19.49 1.28 1.10
CA LEU A 28 -20.90 0.93 0.86
C LEU A 28 -21.41 -0.05 1.94
N LYS A 29 -22.72 0.04 2.21
CA LYS A 29 -23.47 -0.52 3.35
C LYS A 29 -23.94 -1.98 3.16
N LEU A 30 -23.82 -2.77 4.26
CA LEU A 30 -24.59 -3.94 4.79
C LEU A 30 -24.81 -5.17 3.85
N ASP A 31 -24.66 -6.44 4.21
CA ASP A 31 -25.15 -7.21 5.38
C ASP A 31 -24.25 -8.42 5.80
N ASP A 32 -24.51 -8.99 6.97
CA ASP A 32 -23.71 -9.91 7.82
C ASP A 32 -23.28 -11.29 7.25
N THR A 33 -22.03 -11.71 7.53
CA THR A 33 -21.69 -12.95 8.31
C THR A 33 -20.17 -13.17 8.50
N GLU A 34 -19.80 -13.40 9.77
CA GLU A 34 -18.64 -14.17 10.28
C GLU A 34 -17.18 -13.67 10.13
N ASN A 35 -16.35 -14.21 11.03
CA ASN A 35 -14.92 -13.99 11.33
C ASN A 35 -13.93 -14.10 10.15
N GLY A 36 -14.42 -14.16 8.92
CA GLY A 36 -13.65 -14.15 7.69
C GLY A 36 -13.12 -12.76 7.36
N ILE A 37 -13.87 -11.67 7.59
CA ILE A 37 -13.63 -10.35 6.98
C ILE A 37 -12.19 -9.81 7.16
N GLY A 38 -11.48 -10.15 8.24
CA GLY A 38 -10.04 -9.87 8.44
C GLY A 38 -9.14 -10.54 7.41
N LYS A 39 -9.17 -11.86 7.41
CA LYS A 39 -8.46 -12.71 6.45
C LYS A 39 -8.98 -12.50 5.04
N ASP A 40 -10.27 -12.27 4.88
CA ASP A 40 -10.92 -12.00 3.61
C ASP A 40 -10.47 -10.65 3.02
N MET A 41 -10.27 -9.62 3.85
CA MET A 41 -9.67 -8.34 3.41
C MET A 41 -8.19 -8.50 3.09
N GLU A 42 -7.46 -9.34 3.84
CA GLU A 42 -6.08 -9.71 3.50
C GLU A 42 -6.01 -10.44 2.15
N ILE A 43 -6.90 -11.40 1.92
CA ILE A 43 -6.98 -12.15 0.67
C ILE A 43 -7.41 -11.20 -0.47
N LEU A 44 -8.40 -10.35 -0.24
CA LEU A 44 -8.80 -9.29 -1.17
C LEU A 44 -7.61 -8.39 -1.54
N ASN A 45 -6.82 -7.97 -0.55
CA ASN A 45 -5.61 -7.20 -0.79
C ASN A 45 -4.61 -8.00 -1.62
N LYS A 46 -4.35 -9.28 -1.29
CA LYS A 46 -3.45 -10.16 -2.06
C LYS A 46 -3.89 -10.35 -3.51
N ILE A 47 -5.19 -10.50 -3.75
CA ILE A 47 -5.79 -10.58 -5.09
C ILE A 47 -5.53 -9.29 -5.85
N SER A 48 -5.86 -8.14 -5.24
CA SER A 48 -5.62 -6.84 -5.84
C SER A 48 -4.13 -6.65 -6.16
N GLN A 49 -3.22 -7.03 -5.23
CA GLN A 49 -1.76 -6.94 -5.42
C GLN A 49 -1.32 -7.71 -6.64
N ARG A 50 -1.74 -8.97 -6.71
CA ARG A 50 -1.36 -9.83 -7.80
C ARG A 50 -1.81 -9.26 -9.15
N ALA A 51 -2.99 -8.66 -9.22
CA ALA A 51 -3.45 -7.99 -10.44
C ALA A 51 -2.53 -6.81 -10.81
N ILE A 52 -2.28 -5.89 -9.89
CA ILE A 52 -1.44 -4.69 -10.12
C ILE A 52 0.00 -5.05 -10.49
N ASN A 53 0.58 -6.08 -9.86
CA ASN A 53 1.95 -6.51 -10.14
C ASN A 53 2.05 -7.06 -11.57
N ASN A 54 1.08 -7.87 -11.97
CA ASN A 54 1.04 -8.39 -13.33
C ASN A 54 0.77 -7.29 -14.37
N PHE A 55 -0.08 -6.30 -14.06
CA PHE A 55 -0.26 -5.13 -14.93
C PHE A 55 1.04 -4.33 -15.06
N SER A 56 1.81 -4.19 -13.97
CA SER A 56 3.12 -3.52 -13.98
C SER A 56 4.12 -4.26 -14.87
N VAL A 57 4.21 -5.58 -14.71
CA VAL A 57 5.06 -6.44 -15.57
C VAL A 57 4.63 -6.35 -17.04
N TYR A 58 3.33 -6.35 -17.32
CA TYR A 58 2.82 -6.17 -18.67
C TYR A 58 3.19 -4.79 -19.22
N ALA A 59 2.97 -3.73 -18.46
CA ALA A 59 3.32 -2.36 -18.85
C ALA A 59 4.83 -2.23 -19.15
N GLN A 60 5.70 -2.86 -18.36
CA GLN A 60 7.15 -2.82 -18.61
C GLN A 60 7.57 -3.55 -19.90
N ASN A 61 6.90 -4.64 -20.25
CA ASN A 61 7.32 -5.52 -21.35
C ASN A 61 6.59 -5.28 -22.68
N LYS A 62 5.40 -4.69 -22.64
CA LYS A 62 4.49 -4.55 -23.79
C LYS A 62 3.98 -3.12 -23.99
N ASN A 63 4.57 -2.13 -23.32
CA ASN A 63 4.22 -0.72 -23.54
C ASN A 63 4.55 -0.21 -24.95
N LYS A 64 5.45 -0.84 -25.70
CA LYS A 64 5.82 -0.36 -27.03
C LYS A 64 5.05 -1.11 -28.12
N ILE A 65 4.33 -0.37 -28.95
CA ILE A 65 3.52 -0.88 -30.05
C ILE A 65 4.19 -0.49 -31.37
N ASN A 66 4.59 -1.51 -32.14
CA ASN A 66 5.05 -1.32 -33.52
C ASN A 66 3.83 -1.16 -34.43
N SER A 67 3.49 0.08 -34.80
CA SER A 67 2.28 0.36 -35.59
C SER A 67 2.30 -0.30 -36.97
N THR A 68 3.49 -0.55 -37.54
CA THR A 68 3.64 -1.15 -38.88
C THR A 68 3.12 -2.59 -38.95
N GLU A 69 3.04 -3.30 -37.82
CA GLU A 69 2.47 -4.66 -37.73
C GLU A 69 0.93 -4.65 -37.79
N TYR A 70 0.30 -3.48 -37.69
CA TYR A 70 -1.15 -3.34 -37.59
C TYR A 70 -1.75 -2.53 -38.75
N GLN A 71 -1.10 -2.56 -39.92
CA GLN A 71 -1.52 -1.81 -41.11
C GLN A 71 -1.67 -0.30 -40.78
N ASN A 72 -2.74 0.34 -41.22
CA ASN A 72 -3.00 1.76 -41.01
C ASN A 72 -3.83 2.06 -39.74
N LYS A 73 -4.05 1.08 -38.86
CA LYS A 73 -4.97 1.23 -37.70
C LYS A 73 -4.57 2.36 -36.74
N PHE A 74 -3.28 2.68 -36.66
CA PHE A 74 -2.74 3.69 -35.74
C PHE A 74 -2.41 5.03 -36.41
N ASP A 75 -2.48 5.13 -37.75
CA ASP A 75 -1.93 6.27 -38.50
C ASP A 75 -2.54 7.62 -38.11
N LYS A 76 -3.86 7.63 -37.87
CA LYS A 76 -4.59 8.85 -37.49
C LYS A 76 -4.16 9.39 -36.12
N LEU A 77 -3.67 8.55 -35.21
CA LEU A 77 -3.25 9.00 -33.89
C LEU A 77 -2.08 10.01 -33.98
N TYR A 78 -1.17 9.83 -34.94
CA TYR A 78 0.00 10.71 -35.10
C TYR A 78 -0.38 12.15 -35.46
N THR A 79 -1.56 12.38 -36.03
CA THR A 79 -2.02 13.71 -36.47
C THR A 79 -3.02 14.34 -35.51
N MET A 80 -3.44 13.64 -34.44
CA MET A 80 -4.43 14.12 -33.49
C MET A 80 -3.86 15.03 -32.40
N VAL A 81 -2.56 14.94 -32.16
CA VAL A 81 -1.84 15.68 -31.13
C VAL A 81 -0.56 16.25 -31.72
N ASP A 82 -0.18 17.44 -31.25
CA ASP A 82 1.01 18.15 -31.72
C ASP A 82 1.57 19.03 -30.59
N LYS A 83 2.57 19.85 -30.90
CA LYS A 83 3.20 20.75 -29.91
C LYS A 83 2.26 21.83 -29.35
N LYS A 84 1.19 22.19 -30.07
CA LYS A 84 0.19 23.17 -29.62
C LYS A 84 -0.94 22.50 -28.85
N ASN A 85 -1.29 21.27 -29.25
CA ASN A 85 -2.33 20.43 -28.65
C ASN A 85 -1.67 19.14 -28.13
N GLU A 86 -0.92 19.26 -27.03
CA GLU A 86 -0.05 18.19 -26.52
C GLU A 86 -0.82 16.96 -26.03
N SER A 87 -2.10 17.10 -25.66
CA SER A 87 -2.93 15.97 -25.29
C SER A 87 -4.37 16.07 -25.80
N ARG A 88 -4.99 14.90 -26.00
CA ARG A 88 -6.39 14.75 -26.41
C ARG A 88 -6.99 13.53 -25.71
N LYS A 89 -8.07 13.74 -24.97
CA LYS A 89 -8.90 12.64 -24.49
C LYS A 89 -9.62 11.98 -25.66
N LEU A 90 -9.60 10.66 -25.69
CA LEU A 90 -10.27 9.86 -26.72
C LEU A 90 -11.42 9.08 -26.09
N ASP A 91 -12.60 9.20 -26.70
CA ASP A 91 -13.72 8.32 -26.41
C ASP A 91 -13.46 6.92 -26.99
N GLN A 92 -14.00 5.87 -26.37
CA GLN A 92 -13.85 4.50 -26.88
C GLN A 92 -14.38 4.33 -28.32
N MET A 93 -15.33 5.18 -28.71
CA MET A 93 -15.99 5.20 -30.02
C MET A 93 -15.50 6.34 -30.92
N ASP A 94 -14.37 6.99 -30.61
CA ASP A 94 -13.77 8.00 -31.48
C ASP A 94 -13.48 7.39 -32.86
N LYS A 95 -14.19 7.87 -33.89
CA LYS A 95 -14.18 7.29 -35.25
C LYS A 95 -12.78 7.26 -35.87
N ASP A 96 -11.90 8.15 -35.44
CA ASP A 96 -10.55 8.24 -35.95
C ASP A 96 -9.55 7.37 -35.16
N ALA A 97 -9.93 6.86 -33.98
CA ALA A 97 -9.08 6.02 -33.13
C ALA A 97 -9.65 4.61 -32.85
N ILE A 98 -10.92 4.33 -33.19
CA ILE A 98 -11.66 3.14 -32.75
C ILE A 98 -10.91 1.81 -33.00
N TYR A 99 -10.27 1.66 -34.16
CA TYR A 99 -9.52 0.44 -34.49
C TYR A 99 -8.22 0.31 -33.69
N ALA A 100 -7.53 1.41 -33.43
CA ALA A 100 -6.35 1.43 -32.56
C ALA A 100 -6.75 1.09 -31.11
N LEU A 101 -7.77 1.76 -30.58
CA LEU A 101 -8.26 1.54 -29.22
C LEU A 101 -8.76 0.11 -29.02
N ALA A 102 -9.51 -0.43 -29.99
CA ALA A 102 -9.96 -1.83 -29.94
C ALA A 102 -8.78 -2.82 -29.95
N THR A 103 -7.74 -2.55 -30.73
CA THR A 103 -6.54 -3.41 -30.79
C THR A 103 -5.84 -3.45 -29.42
N LEU A 104 -5.63 -2.29 -28.79
CA LEU A 104 -5.00 -2.20 -27.47
C LEU A 104 -5.87 -2.81 -26.37
N LYS A 105 -7.18 -2.52 -26.39
CA LYS A 105 -8.15 -3.09 -25.45
C LYS A 105 -8.16 -4.62 -25.52
N ASN A 106 -8.19 -5.20 -26.71
CA ASN A 106 -8.20 -6.66 -26.88
C ASN A 106 -6.90 -7.30 -26.38
N GLY A 107 -5.75 -6.68 -26.67
CA GLY A 107 -4.45 -7.13 -26.15
C GLY A 107 -4.39 -7.09 -24.62
N PHE A 108 -4.88 -6.01 -24.02
CA PHE A 108 -4.97 -5.88 -22.57
C PHE A 108 -5.96 -6.89 -21.95
N LEU A 109 -7.14 -7.07 -22.53
CA LEU A 109 -8.16 -8.01 -22.03
C LEU A 109 -7.64 -9.45 -22.00
N ALA A 110 -6.82 -9.87 -22.96
CA ALA A 110 -6.19 -11.18 -22.93
C ALA A 110 -5.31 -11.36 -21.67
N VAL A 111 -4.52 -10.34 -21.32
CA VAL A 111 -3.67 -10.33 -20.13
C VAL A 111 -4.51 -10.27 -18.86
N PHE A 112 -5.51 -9.39 -18.82
CA PHE A 112 -6.45 -9.28 -17.71
C PHE A 112 -7.13 -10.63 -17.42
N ASN A 113 -7.62 -11.31 -18.46
CA ASN A 113 -8.28 -12.60 -18.33
C ASN A 113 -7.32 -13.70 -17.85
N ASN A 114 -6.06 -13.70 -18.31
CA ASN A 114 -5.06 -14.65 -17.83
C ASN A 114 -4.81 -14.47 -16.32
N ILE A 115 -4.58 -13.23 -15.88
CA ILE A 115 -4.39 -12.89 -14.46
C ILE A 115 -5.61 -13.32 -13.63
N ASN A 116 -6.82 -13.02 -14.13
CA ASN A 116 -8.07 -13.36 -13.45
C ASN A 116 -8.22 -14.89 -13.28
N ASN A 117 -7.87 -15.67 -14.31
CA ASN A 117 -7.91 -17.13 -14.27
C ASN A 117 -6.85 -17.72 -13.34
N GLU A 118 -5.64 -17.17 -13.32
CA GLU A 118 -4.61 -17.60 -12.38
C GLU A 118 -5.03 -17.37 -10.92
N ILE A 119 -5.58 -16.19 -10.61
CA ILE A 119 -6.12 -15.91 -9.26
C ILE A 119 -7.30 -16.83 -8.96
N TYR A 120 -8.18 -17.06 -9.94
CA TYR A 120 -9.33 -17.94 -9.79
C TYR A 120 -8.90 -19.35 -9.37
N ASN A 121 -7.87 -19.91 -10.01
CA ASN A 121 -7.42 -21.27 -9.71
C ASN A 121 -6.96 -21.42 -8.26
N ASP A 122 -6.26 -20.43 -7.72
CA ASP A 122 -5.75 -20.44 -6.33
C ASP A 122 -6.84 -20.30 -5.26
N TYR A 123 -8.00 -19.76 -5.63
CA TYR A 123 -9.11 -19.47 -4.72
C TYR A 123 -10.44 -20.04 -5.23
N SER A 124 -10.40 -21.07 -6.06
CA SER A 124 -11.52 -21.55 -6.89
C SER A 124 -12.78 -21.88 -6.08
N ASN A 125 -12.60 -22.39 -4.85
CA ASN A 125 -13.67 -22.69 -3.91
C ASN A 125 -14.48 -21.46 -3.45
N TYR A 126 -13.98 -20.24 -3.65
CA TYR A 126 -14.68 -18.99 -3.33
C TYR A 126 -15.37 -18.35 -4.54
N TYR A 127 -15.23 -18.92 -5.74
CA TYR A 127 -15.73 -18.37 -6.99
C TYR A 127 -16.52 -19.40 -7.81
N PRO A 128 -17.61 -20.00 -7.29
CA PRO A 128 -18.42 -20.92 -8.08
C PRO A 128 -19.03 -20.23 -9.31
N ASP A 129 -19.59 -19.02 -9.11
CA ASP A 129 -20.35 -18.28 -10.13
C ASP A 129 -19.83 -16.84 -10.34
N SER A 130 -18.60 -16.56 -9.91
CA SER A 130 -18.02 -15.22 -10.02
C SER A 130 -16.54 -15.26 -10.38
N LYS A 131 -15.92 -14.08 -10.54
CA LYS A 131 -14.50 -13.93 -10.86
C LYS A 131 -13.81 -13.06 -9.80
N PRO A 132 -12.53 -13.35 -9.48
CA PRO A 132 -11.79 -12.63 -8.44
C PRO A 132 -11.52 -11.16 -8.79
N ILE A 133 -11.34 -10.84 -10.07
CA ILE A 133 -11.24 -9.45 -10.53
C ILE A 133 -12.23 -9.18 -11.66
N ASN A 134 -12.74 -7.95 -11.71
CA ASN A 134 -13.63 -7.47 -12.77
C ASN A 134 -13.12 -6.14 -13.31
N LEU A 135 -13.16 -5.96 -14.63
CA LEU A 135 -12.83 -4.68 -15.25
C LEU A 135 -14.07 -3.80 -15.26
N LEU A 136 -13.98 -2.57 -14.77
CA LEU A 136 -15.09 -1.62 -14.81
C LEU A 136 -15.09 -0.95 -16.19
N ASN A 137 -15.86 -1.50 -17.14
CA ASN A 137 -15.85 -1.03 -18.54
C ASN A 137 -16.16 0.47 -18.72
N ASP A 138 -16.98 1.03 -17.83
CA ASP A 138 -17.36 2.44 -17.85
C ASP A 138 -16.23 3.38 -17.35
N SER A 139 -15.20 2.82 -16.71
CA SER A 139 -14.02 3.57 -16.23
C SER A 139 -12.92 3.69 -17.28
N LEU A 140 -13.01 2.94 -18.39
CA LEU A 140 -11.96 2.92 -19.39
C LEU A 140 -11.89 4.27 -20.09
N SER A 141 -10.74 4.91 -19.99
CA SER A 141 -10.47 6.17 -20.69
C SER A 141 -9.07 6.17 -21.29
N TYR A 142 -8.94 6.92 -22.37
CA TYR A 142 -7.71 7.00 -23.13
C TYR A 142 -7.31 8.47 -23.27
N GLU A 143 -6.06 8.77 -22.94
CA GLU A 143 -5.48 10.08 -23.20
C GLU A 143 -4.31 9.92 -24.18
N LEU A 144 -4.50 10.44 -25.38
CA LEU A 144 -3.45 10.52 -26.38
C LEU A 144 -2.58 11.74 -26.10
N ASN A 145 -1.28 11.55 -26.16
CA ASN A 145 -0.28 12.54 -25.81
C ASN A 145 0.79 12.62 -26.90
N PHE A 146 1.18 13.85 -27.21
CA PHE A 146 2.26 14.18 -28.12
C PHE A 146 3.62 13.74 -27.55
N ILE A 147 4.48 13.21 -28.42
CA ILE A 147 5.89 12.99 -28.14
C ILE A 147 6.68 13.93 -29.06
N ASP A 148 7.43 14.87 -28.47
CA ASP A 148 8.20 15.84 -29.24
C ASP A 148 9.51 15.21 -29.73
N MET A 149 9.43 14.56 -30.90
CA MET A 149 10.57 13.87 -31.53
C MET A 149 11.72 14.81 -31.90
N VAL A 150 11.44 16.08 -32.19
CA VAL A 150 12.45 17.11 -32.46
C VAL A 150 13.20 17.44 -31.17
N GLN A 151 12.48 17.61 -30.06
CA GLN A 151 13.10 17.86 -28.76
C GLN A 151 13.94 16.65 -28.31
N LEU A 152 13.42 15.42 -28.47
CA LEU A 152 14.17 14.20 -28.16
C LEU A 152 15.44 14.07 -29.01
N GLN A 153 15.36 14.45 -30.29
CA GLN A 153 16.51 14.47 -31.20
C GLN A 153 17.59 15.41 -30.68
N SER A 154 17.22 16.65 -30.31
CA SER A 154 18.13 17.65 -29.77
C SER A 154 18.75 17.23 -28.44
N ILE A 155 18.02 16.52 -27.57
CA ILE A 155 18.55 16.07 -26.27
C ILE A 155 19.57 14.93 -26.42
N LEU A 156 19.36 14.04 -27.39
CA LEU A 156 20.19 12.86 -27.61
C LEU A 156 21.28 13.04 -28.67
N ASP A 157 21.28 14.17 -29.39
CA ASP A 157 22.16 14.44 -30.53
C ASP A 157 22.08 13.33 -31.59
N ARG A 158 20.86 12.91 -31.97
CA ARG A 158 20.62 11.80 -32.92
C ARG A 158 19.82 12.21 -34.16
N PRO A 159 20.48 12.64 -35.24
CA PRO A 159 19.82 13.02 -36.50
C PRO A 159 18.93 11.90 -37.06
N GLY A 160 17.84 12.27 -37.74
CA GLY A 160 16.89 11.34 -38.33
C GLY A 160 15.88 10.77 -37.33
N LEU A 161 15.86 11.25 -36.08
CA LEU A 161 14.85 10.87 -35.09
C LEU A 161 13.56 11.70 -35.28
N GLU A 162 13.68 12.92 -35.78
CA GLU A 162 12.59 13.84 -36.10
C GLU A 162 11.61 13.32 -37.16
N THR A 163 12.02 12.31 -37.94
CA THR A 163 11.16 11.68 -38.97
C THR A 163 10.37 10.49 -38.44
N VAL A 164 10.65 10.02 -37.22
CA VAL A 164 9.93 8.91 -36.59
C VAL A 164 8.56 9.40 -36.13
N LYS A 165 7.51 8.63 -36.43
CA LYS A 165 6.18 8.90 -35.89
C LYS A 165 6.05 8.18 -34.55
N ALA A 166 5.74 8.94 -33.51
CA ALA A 166 5.51 8.39 -32.19
C ALA A 166 4.46 9.22 -31.42
N VAL A 167 3.59 8.52 -30.70
CA VAL A 167 2.65 9.11 -29.73
C VAL A 167 2.59 8.24 -28.49
N ARG A 168 2.23 8.86 -27.36
CA ARG A 168 1.96 8.15 -26.11
C ARG A 168 0.46 8.03 -25.92
N LEU A 169 -0.04 6.84 -25.63
CA LEU A 169 -1.43 6.64 -25.23
C LEU A 169 -1.48 6.15 -23.79
N ASP A 170 -2.01 6.98 -22.90
CA ASP A 170 -2.25 6.62 -21.51
C ASP A 170 -3.62 5.94 -21.43
N PHE A 171 -3.63 4.65 -21.13
CA PHE A 171 -4.83 3.83 -20.96
C PHE A 171 -5.15 3.72 -19.47
N HIS A 172 -6.19 4.44 -19.05
CA HIS A 172 -6.68 4.44 -17.68
C HIS A 172 -7.83 3.45 -17.54
N PHE A 173 -7.80 2.66 -16.47
CA PHE A 173 -8.89 1.75 -16.13
C PHE A 173 -9.01 1.58 -14.64
N GLN A 174 -10.22 1.24 -14.21
CA GLN A 174 -10.47 0.71 -12.88
C GLN A 174 -10.75 -0.78 -12.98
N PHE A 175 -10.18 -1.52 -12.04
CA PHE A 175 -10.59 -2.89 -11.80
C PHE A 175 -11.09 -3.03 -10.37
N GLU A 176 -12.05 -3.91 -10.20
CA GLU A 176 -12.58 -4.30 -8.91
C GLU A 176 -12.04 -5.68 -8.56
N ALA A 177 -11.30 -5.77 -7.46
CA ALA A 177 -11.02 -7.04 -6.82
C ALA A 177 -12.18 -7.42 -5.91
N LYS A 178 -12.53 -8.70 -5.89
CA LYS A 178 -13.64 -9.27 -5.12
C LYS A 178 -13.14 -10.45 -4.31
N PHE A 179 -13.58 -10.56 -3.07
CA PHE A 179 -13.43 -11.78 -2.28
C PHE A 179 -14.62 -11.91 -1.33
N LYS A 180 -15.45 -12.93 -1.55
CA LYS A 180 -16.79 -13.06 -0.93
C LYS A 180 -17.61 -11.78 -1.15
N LEU A 181 -18.10 -11.15 -0.07
CA LEU A 181 -18.87 -9.90 -0.11
C LEU A 181 -17.99 -8.64 -0.16
N LEU A 182 -16.67 -8.77 -0.07
CA LEU A 182 -15.76 -7.63 -0.05
C LEU A 182 -15.32 -7.28 -1.46
N THR A 183 -15.32 -5.98 -1.74
CA THR A 183 -14.84 -5.44 -3.00
C THR A 183 -13.88 -4.29 -2.73
N THR A 184 -12.88 -4.15 -3.60
CA THR A 184 -12.04 -2.95 -3.64
C THR A 184 -11.82 -2.57 -5.09
N THR A 185 -11.99 -1.29 -5.37
CA THR A 185 -11.71 -0.72 -6.69
C THR A 185 -10.32 -0.11 -6.67
N SER A 186 -9.58 -0.25 -7.76
CA SER A 186 -8.26 0.35 -7.92
C SER A 186 -8.12 0.94 -9.31
N ASP A 187 -7.65 2.19 -9.36
CA ASP A 187 -7.28 2.88 -10.58
C ASP A 187 -5.89 2.43 -11.05
N TYR A 188 -5.73 2.29 -12.36
CA TYR A 188 -4.46 1.95 -12.96
C TYR A 188 -4.28 2.65 -14.31
N VAL A 189 -3.02 2.89 -14.69
CA VAL A 189 -2.67 3.47 -15.98
C VAL A 189 -1.56 2.67 -16.64
N ILE A 190 -1.74 2.36 -17.93
CA ILE A 190 -0.70 1.80 -18.79
C ILE A 190 -0.34 2.85 -19.85
N GLN A 191 0.94 3.18 -19.96
CA GLN A 191 1.43 4.16 -20.93
C GLN A 191 2.00 3.43 -22.15
N TYR A 192 1.25 3.41 -23.25
CA TYR A 192 1.71 2.83 -24.50
C TYR A 192 2.50 3.86 -25.33
N VAL A 193 3.64 3.46 -25.89
CA VAL A 193 4.34 4.19 -26.95
C VAL A 193 4.02 3.53 -28.28
N ILE A 194 3.25 4.22 -29.11
CA ILE A 194 2.85 3.74 -30.44
C ILE A 194 3.76 4.40 -31.46
N THR A 195 4.49 3.61 -32.25
CA THR A 195 5.51 4.13 -33.17
C THR A 195 5.67 3.29 -34.43
N ASP A 196 6.07 3.94 -35.52
CA ASP A 196 6.46 3.27 -36.77
C ASP A 196 7.90 2.75 -36.76
N ASN A 197 8.70 3.10 -35.74
CA ASN A 197 10.09 2.68 -35.64
C ASN A 197 10.48 2.29 -34.20
N PRO A 198 10.11 1.08 -33.75
CA PRO A 198 10.33 0.63 -32.38
C PRO A 198 11.80 0.56 -31.98
N GLU A 199 12.71 0.31 -32.93
CA GLU A 199 14.16 0.25 -32.71
C GLU A 199 14.74 1.63 -32.42
N LYS A 200 14.37 2.66 -33.20
CA LYS A 200 14.76 4.04 -32.87
C LYS A 200 14.18 4.48 -31.53
N MET A 201 12.94 4.12 -31.22
CA MET A 201 12.37 4.42 -29.89
C MET A 201 13.03 3.64 -28.75
N LYS A 202 13.62 2.47 -29.02
CA LYS A 202 14.44 1.74 -28.03
C LYS A 202 15.74 2.47 -27.75
N VAL A 203 16.36 3.00 -28.80
CA VAL A 203 17.53 3.87 -28.69
C VAL A 203 17.21 5.13 -27.88
N VAL A 204 16.06 5.77 -28.12
CA VAL A 204 15.59 6.92 -27.33
C VAL A 204 15.46 6.56 -25.86
N LEU A 205 14.74 5.47 -25.56
CA LEU A 205 14.56 5.00 -24.18
C LEU A 205 15.90 4.81 -23.49
N ASN A 206 16.81 4.05 -24.11
CA ASN A 206 18.11 3.77 -23.52
C ASN A 206 18.92 5.06 -23.28
N GLY A 207 18.94 5.98 -24.24
CA GLY A 207 19.66 7.25 -24.11
C GLY A 207 19.09 8.15 -23.00
N MET A 208 17.77 8.24 -22.88
CA MET A 208 17.11 9.03 -21.82
C MET A 208 17.28 8.40 -20.45
N VAL A 209 17.07 7.08 -20.35
CA VAL A 209 17.30 6.32 -19.12
C VAL A 209 18.75 6.47 -18.67
N GLN A 210 19.73 6.42 -19.58
CA GLN A 210 21.14 6.62 -19.23
C GLN A 210 21.41 8.01 -18.62
N LYS A 211 20.89 9.09 -19.24
CA LYS A 211 21.08 10.47 -18.74
C LYS A 211 20.42 10.67 -17.37
N ILE A 212 19.19 10.20 -17.20
CA ILE A 212 18.39 10.43 -15.99
C ILE A 212 18.80 9.48 -14.85
N SER A 213 19.06 8.21 -15.16
CA SER A 213 19.45 7.21 -14.16
C SER A 213 20.71 7.61 -13.41
N ARG A 214 21.66 8.27 -14.07
CA ARG A 214 22.87 8.78 -13.39
C ARG A 214 22.50 9.73 -12.23
N VAL A 215 21.57 10.65 -12.45
CA VAL A 215 21.14 11.62 -11.42
C VAL A 215 20.33 10.91 -10.33
N ILE A 216 19.48 9.96 -10.71
CA ILE A 216 18.72 9.12 -9.77
C ILE A 216 19.66 8.29 -8.88
N VAL A 217 20.64 7.59 -9.47
CA VAL A 217 21.63 6.78 -8.76
C VAL A 217 22.45 7.67 -7.82
N ASN A 218 22.94 8.81 -8.30
CA ASN A 218 23.68 9.75 -7.47
C ASN A 218 22.84 10.28 -6.30
N PHE A 219 21.56 10.60 -6.53
CA PHE A 219 20.64 11.01 -5.47
C PHE A 219 20.51 9.95 -4.39
N PHE A 220 20.13 8.72 -4.78
CA PHE A 220 19.92 7.65 -3.81
C PHE A 220 21.21 7.18 -3.12
N ASN A 221 22.35 7.21 -3.82
CA ASN A 221 23.65 6.92 -3.19
C ASN A 221 24.07 8.01 -2.18
N GLN A 222 23.73 9.28 -2.44
CA GLN A 222 24.01 10.39 -1.52
C GLN A 222 23.09 10.37 -0.29
N GLU A 223 21.80 10.08 -0.51
CA GLU A 223 20.83 9.95 0.59
C GLU A 223 21.09 8.69 1.44
N GLY A 224 21.54 7.60 0.81
CA GLY A 224 21.74 6.32 1.47
C GLY A 224 20.40 5.70 1.90
N ILE A 225 20.37 5.18 3.13
CA ILE A 225 19.16 4.59 3.72
C ILE A 225 18.32 5.71 4.34
N PHE A 226 17.03 5.79 3.98
CA PHE A 226 16.13 6.77 4.56
C PHE A 226 15.72 6.38 5.98
N GLN A 227 16.16 7.17 6.96
CA GLN A 227 15.84 6.99 8.38
C GLN A 227 14.65 7.86 8.78
N ILE A 228 13.48 7.24 8.96
CA ILE A 228 12.22 7.99 9.14
C ILE A 228 12.14 8.78 10.45
N ASP A 229 12.94 8.42 11.45
CA ASP A 229 12.94 9.03 12.79
C ASP A 229 14.02 10.09 13.01
N LYS A 230 15.02 10.18 12.10
CA LYS A 230 16.14 11.13 12.21
C LYS A 230 16.03 12.33 11.27
N THR A 231 15.30 12.18 10.16
CA THR A 231 15.17 13.20 9.13
C THR A 231 13.86 14.00 9.31
N PRO A 232 13.91 15.33 9.52
CA PRO A 232 12.73 16.16 9.80
C PRO A 232 11.60 16.04 8.76
N GLU A 233 11.94 15.84 7.49
CA GLU A 233 10.98 15.68 6.40
C GLU A 233 10.09 14.44 6.56
N PHE A 234 10.57 13.40 7.25
CA PHE A 234 9.78 12.19 7.55
C PHE A 234 9.04 12.27 8.89
N ALA A 235 9.06 13.41 9.59
CA ALA A 235 8.45 13.56 10.92
C ALA A 235 6.99 13.10 10.95
N THR A 236 6.19 13.43 9.92
CA THR A 236 4.78 13.01 9.85
C THR A 236 4.63 11.49 9.69
N ILE A 237 5.53 10.82 8.98
CA ILE A 237 5.54 9.35 8.86
C ILE A 237 5.85 8.73 10.22
N TYR A 238 6.89 9.19 10.89
CA TYR A 238 7.29 8.68 12.20
C TYR A 238 6.23 8.96 13.28
N GLN A 239 5.73 10.19 13.36
CA GLN A 239 4.71 10.59 14.33
C GLN A 239 3.45 9.73 14.21
N ASN A 240 2.95 9.55 13.00
CA ASN A 240 1.78 8.71 12.72
C ASN A 240 2.09 7.21 12.68
N PHE A 241 3.36 6.83 12.84
CA PHE A 241 3.86 5.47 12.68
C PHE A 241 3.33 4.79 11.41
N ASP A 242 3.38 5.52 10.28
CA ASP A 242 2.87 5.10 8.97
C ASP A 242 3.88 4.18 8.26
N VAL A 243 4.11 3.00 8.84
CA VAL A 243 5.21 2.10 8.48
C VAL A 243 4.75 0.76 7.87
N ASN A 244 3.43 0.54 7.79
CA ASN A 244 2.87 -0.60 7.06
C ASN A 244 2.73 -0.27 5.57
N TYR A 245 3.87 -0.32 4.86
CA TYR A 245 3.91 0.06 3.44
C TYR A 245 3.17 -0.92 2.53
N THR A 246 2.75 -2.09 3.03
CA THR A 246 1.85 -2.98 2.29
C THR A 246 0.42 -2.45 2.15
N ALA A 247 0.01 -1.60 3.08
CA ALA A 247 -1.30 -0.94 3.09
C ALA A 247 -1.27 0.47 2.45
N GLY A 248 -0.07 0.99 2.18
CA GLY A 248 0.13 2.21 1.40
C GLY A 248 1.35 3.00 1.87
N PHE A 249 1.94 3.78 0.95
CA PHE A 249 3.17 4.54 1.18
C PHE A 249 3.19 5.89 0.43
N ALA A 250 2.01 6.47 0.13
CA ALA A 250 1.91 7.74 -0.62
C ALA A 250 2.70 8.89 0.01
N ASN A 251 2.67 9.00 1.34
CA ASN A 251 3.42 10.04 2.07
C ASN A 251 4.94 9.90 1.82
N LEU A 252 5.45 8.67 1.90
CA LEU A 252 6.85 8.34 1.64
C LEU A 252 7.23 8.62 0.18
N ASP A 253 6.38 8.17 -0.75
CA ASP A 253 6.56 8.36 -2.20
C ASP A 253 6.66 9.85 -2.57
N ASN A 254 5.75 10.66 -2.04
CA ASN A 254 5.71 12.10 -2.30
C ASN A 254 6.94 12.82 -1.77
N ILE A 255 7.36 12.54 -0.52
CA ILE A 255 8.55 13.16 0.07
C ILE A 255 9.80 12.83 -0.76
N ILE A 256 9.99 11.55 -1.10
CA ILE A 256 11.15 11.13 -1.90
C ILE A 256 11.08 11.72 -3.31
N LEU A 257 9.90 11.79 -3.93
CA LEU A 257 9.69 12.40 -5.23
C LEU A 257 10.06 13.89 -5.24
N GLU A 258 9.62 14.66 -4.25
CA GLU A 258 9.92 16.09 -4.14
C GLU A 258 11.43 16.35 -4.00
N LYS A 259 12.12 15.52 -3.20
CA LYS A 259 13.58 15.57 -3.07
C LYS A 259 14.29 15.22 -4.38
N LEU A 260 13.87 14.15 -5.05
CA LEU A 260 14.42 13.74 -6.34
C LEU A 260 14.18 14.81 -7.43
N GLN A 261 12.98 15.39 -7.46
CA GLN A 261 12.63 16.48 -8.38
C GLN A 261 13.55 17.68 -8.20
N SER A 262 13.82 18.06 -6.95
CA SER A 262 14.74 19.15 -6.63
C SER A 262 16.16 18.83 -7.11
N LYS A 263 16.62 17.59 -6.91
CA LYS A 263 17.93 17.16 -7.41
C LYS A 263 18.01 17.21 -8.94
N ILE A 264 17.01 16.67 -9.65
CA ILE A 264 16.90 16.71 -11.12
C ILE A 264 16.89 18.16 -11.62
N LYS A 265 16.14 19.05 -10.95
CA LYS A 265 16.09 20.48 -11.27
C LYS A 265 17.40 21.21 -11.06
N SER A 266 18.25 20.76 -10.15
CA SER A 266 19.57 21.36 -9.87
C SER A 266 20.72 20.77 -10.68
N ASP A 267 20.53 19.62 -11.35
CA ASP A 267 21.61 18.94 -12.06
C ASP A 267 22.03 19.73 -13.31
N SER A 268 23.33 20.00 -13.44
CA SER A 268 23.87 20.86 -14.50
C SER A 268 23.74 20.24 -15.90
N GLU A 269 23.82 18.92 -16.03
CA GLU A 269 23.71 18.23 -17.31
C GLU A 269 22.26 18.13 -17.79
N LEU A 270 21.32 18.03 -16.84
CA LEU A 270 19.90 17.99 -17.15
C LEU A 270 19.32 19.39 -17.47
N GLN A 271 19.99 20.50 -17.09
CA GLN A 271 19.49 21.87 -17.36
C GLN A 271 19.06 22.11 -18.81
N LYS A 272 19.77 21.49 -19.76
CA LYS A 272 19.48 21.61 -21.19
C LYS A 272 18.07 21.14 -21.56
N PHE A 273 17.45 20.30 -20.73
CA PHE A 273 16.15 19.71 -21.03
C PHE A 273 15.24 19.47 -19.83
N VAL A 274 15.59 19.99 -18.65
CA VAL A 274 14.82 19.76 -17.42
C VAL A 274 13.38 20.27 -17.53
N ASN A 275 13.15 21.33 -18.30
CA ASN A 275 11.81 21.87 -18.58
C ASN A 275 10.95 20.92 -19.42
N ASN A 276 11.56 19.93 -20.08
CA ASN A 276 10.86 18.87 -20.81
C ASN A 276 10.54 17.66 -19.93
N ILE A 277 11.00 17.63 -18.67
CA ILE A 277 10.75 16.54 -17.73
C ILE A 277 9.42 16.78 -17.02
N LYS A 278 8.46 15.88 -17.21
CA LYS A 278 7.15 15.87 -16.54
C LYS A 278 6.98 14.60 -15.70
N TYR A 279 6.07 14.63 -14.73
CA TYR A 279 5.81 13.51 -13.82
C TYR A 279 4.35 13.09 -13.89
N ASN A 280 4.07 11.81 -14.12
CA ASN A 280 2.71 11.29 -14.20
C ASN A 280 2.10 11.20 -12.78
N SER A 281 1.04 11.94 -12.48
CA SER A 281 0.39 11.97 -11.16
C SER A 281 -0.28 10.65 -10.77
N SER A 282 -0.63 9.80 -11.73
CA SER A 282 -1.33 8.53 -11.51
C SER A 282 -0.40 7.34 -11.24
N ILE A 283 0.92 7.55 -11.28
CA ILE A 283 1.95 6.53 -11.08
C ILE A 283 2.75 6.90 -9.82
N THR A 284 3.17 5.94 -9.01
CA THR A 284 4.09 6.19 -7.88
C THR A 284 5.54 6.14 -8.33
N LEU A 285 6.41 6.93 -7.71
CA LEU A 285 7.86 6.86 -7.99
C LEU A 285 8.47 5.56 -7.49
N LEU A 286 8.04 5.09 -6.32
CA LEU A 286 8.52 3.88 -5.68
C LEU A 286 7.57 2.73 -5.99
N SER A 287 8.13 1.53 -6.10
CA SER A 287 7.33 0.32 -5.91
C SER A 287 8.06 -0.62 -4.97
N LEU A 288 7.34 -1.06 -3.94
CA LEU A 288 7.92 -1.82 -2.85
C LEU A 288 8.25 -3.25 -3.33
N LEU A 289 9.38 -3.73 -2.83
CA LEU A 289 9.88 -5.08 -3.03
C LEU A 289 9.62 -5.93 -1.79
N THR A 290 9.87 -5.37 -0.61
CA THR A 290 9.74 -6.05 0.69
C THR A 290 9.27 -5.05 1.74
N SER A 291 8.52 -5.53 2.73
CA SER A 291 8.22 -4.75 3.93
C SER A 291 8.25 -5.64 5.16
N ALA A 292 8.94 -5.18 6.19
CA ALA A 292 9.06 -5.89 7.45
C ALA A 292 7.74 -5.89 8.23
N ILE A 293 6.95 -4.81 8.13
CA ILE A 293 5.65 -4.67 8.78
C ILE A 293 4.55 -4.80 7.75
N ASN A 294 3.74 -5.84 7.90
CA ASN A 294 2.57 -6.11 7.07
C ASN A 294 1.46 -6.71 7.93
N ASN A 295 0.35 -7.06 7.29
CA ASN A 295 -0.82 -7.66 7.93
C ASN A 295 -0.57 -8.99 8.69
N THR A 296 0.56 -9.64 8.48
CA THR A 296 0.95 -10.88 9.17
C THR A 296 2.06 -10.68 10.21
N THR A 297 2.82 -9.59 10.12
CA THR A 297 3.96 -9.31 11.00
C THR A 297 3.75 -8.12 11.94
N ASN A 298 2.65 -7.39 11.80
CA ASN A 298 2.29 -6.23 12.62
C ASN A 298 1.74 -6.57 14.03
N GLY A 299 1.73 -7.86 14.40
CA GLY A 299 1.26 -8.33 15.71
C GLY A 299 -0.17 -8.86 15.74
N VAL A 300 -0.87 -8.91 14.60
CA VAL A 300 -2.15 -9.64 14.48
C VAL A 300 -1.89 -11.12 14.77
N ASN A 301 -2.45 -11.63 15.87
CA ASN A 301 -2.26 -13.04 16.24
C ASN A 301 -3.51 -13.61 16.92
N VAL A 302 -3.68 -14.93 16.80
CA VAL A 302 -4.62 -15.69 17.64
C VAL A 302 -3.95 -15.90 18.99
N VAL A 303 -4.60 -15.40 20.05
CA VAL A 303 -4.05 -15.51 21.40
C VAL A 303 -3.99 -16.97 21.84
N ARG A 304 -2.80 -17.37 22.31
CA ARG A 304 -2.50 -18.63 22.99
C ARG A 304 -2.18 -18.36 24.46
N GLU A 305 -2.10 -19.40 25.29
CA GLU A 305 -1.79 -19.25 26.72
C GLU A 305 -0.48 -18.50 26.96
N ASN A 306 0.56 -18.79 26.17
CA ASN A 306 1.86 -18.13 26.26
C ASN A 306 1.92 -16.72 25.64
N THR A 307 0.84 -16.25 25.02
CA THR A 307 0.73 -14.90 24.43
C THR A 307 -0.48 -14.14 24.98
N ALA A 308 -1.11 -14.64 26.03
CA ALA A 308 -2.27 -14.01 26.67
C ALA A 308 -1.87 -12.77 27.46
N SER A 309 -2.82 -11.86 27.69
CA SER A 309 -2.56 -10.64 28.45
C SER A 309 -1.98 -10.88 29.85
N TYR A 310 -2.44 -11.93 30.55
CA TYR A 310 -1.96 -12.27 31.89
C TYR A 310 -0.47 -12.63 31.95
N VAL A 311 0.17 -12.92 30.80
CA VAL A 311 1.61 -13.21 30.73
C VAL A 311 2.43 -12.00 31.13
N TRP A 312 2.02 -10.78 30.73
CA TRP A 312 2.73 -9.56 31.09
C TRP A 312 2.02 -8.75 32.17
N THR A 313 0.69 -8.85 32.30
CA THR A 313 -0.05 -8.14 33.36
C THR A 313 -0.08 -8.89 34.69
N GLY A 314 0.21 -10.19 34.71
CA GLY A 314 -0.16 -11.08 35.82
C GLY A 314 -1.64 -11.47 35.81
N LYS A 315 -2.00 -12.43 36.67
CA LYS A 315 -3.38 -12.91 36.84
C LYS A 315 -4.21 -11.96 37.71
N GLY A 316 -5.44 -11.64 37.30
CA GLY A 316 -6.29 -10.62 37.93
C GLY A 316 -5.84 -9.20 37.58
N TYR A 317 -6.17 -8.23 38.43
CA TYR A 317 -5.67 -6.85 38.31
C TYR A 317 -4.44 -6.65 39.20
N GLN A 318 -3.25 -6.60 38.58
CA GLN A 318 -1.97 -6.38 39.27
C GLN A 318 -1.33 -5.08 38.79
N PRO A 319 -1.73 -3.90 39.30
CA PRO A 319 -1.31 -2.60 38.77
C PRO A 319 0.22 -2.39 38.81
N ASN A 320 0.92 -3.03 39.74
CA ASN A 320 2.37 -3.01 39.83
C ASN A 320 3.09 -3.74 38.68
N LYS A 321 2.40 -4.63 37.95
CA LYS A 321 2.94 -5.31 36.75
C LYS A 321 2.54 -4.64 35.45
N ILE A 322 1.43 -3.90 35.45
CA ILE A 322 0.89 -3.21 34.27
C ILE A 322 1.73 -1.94 34.03
N THR A 323 2.95 -2.12 33.53
CA THR A 323 3.89 -1.03 33.22
C THR A 323 4.27 -1.03 31.74
N PRO A 324 4.66 0.13 31.16
CA PRO A 324 5.02 0.21 29.76
C PRO A 324 6.22 -0.70 29.42
N GLU A 325 7.18 -0.82 30.32
CA GLU A 325 8.39 -1.63 30.13
C GLU A 325 8.06 -3.13 30.05
N ASN A 326 7.18 -3.61 30.94
CA ASN A 326 6.72 -5.00 30.91
C ASN A 326 5.93 -5.30 29.64
N PHE A 327 5.05 -4.39 29.23
CA PHE A 327 4.32 -4.51 27.98
C PHE A 327 5.26 -4.56 26.78
N VAL A 328 6.18 -3.59 26.63
CA VAL A 328 7.07 -3.50 25.46
C VAL A 328 8.01 -4.71 25.38
N LYS A 329 8.53 -5.18 26.51
CA LYS A 329 9.35 -6.39 26.57
C LYS A 329 8.58 -7.62 26.06
N PHE A 330 7.36 -7.81 26.55
CA PHE A 330 6.47 -8.88 26.08
C PHE A 330 6.09 -8.70 24.60
N TYR A 331 5.78 -7.48 24.19
CA TYR A 331 5.32 -7.18 22.83
C TYR A 331 6.40 -7.47 21.79
N ARG A 332 7.66 -7.14 22.08
CA ARG A 332 8.80 -7.48 21.21
C ARG A 332 9.04 -8.99 21.11
N SER A 333 8.77 -9.76 22.17
CA SER A 333 8.87 -11.23 22.08
C SER A 333 7.69 -11.87 21.34
N LEU A 334 6.54 -11.18 21.31
CA LEU A 334 5.38 -11.61 20.53
C LEU A 334 5.53 -11.27 19.04
N VAL A 335 6.05 -10.09 18.74
CA VAL A 335 6.12 -9.52 17.40
C VAL A 335 7.58 -9.48 16.96
N ASN A 336 8.06 -10.62 16.46
CA ASN A 336 9.48 -10.89 16.19
C ASN A 336 10.17 -9.85 15.31
N VAL A 337 9.45 -9.17 14.40
CA VAL A 337 10.03 -8.09 13.58
C VAL A 337 10.55 -6.92 14.43
N PHE A 338 9.99 -6.71 15.62
CA PHE A 338 10.47 -5.70 16.57
C PHE A 338 11.57 -6.21 17.51
N ASN A 339 11.97 -7.48 17.40
CA ASN A 339 13.11 -8.02 18.12
C ASN A 339 14.37 -7.92 17.24
N THR A 340 14.90 -6.70 17.14
CA THR A 340 16.02 -6.35 16.25
C THR A 340 17.40 -6.76 16.79
N GLY A 341 17.49 -7.27 18.03
CA GLY A 341 18.78 -7.53 18.68
C GLY A 341 19.62 -6.29 18.92
N GLY A 342 19.00 -5.11 19.00
CA GLY A 342 19.69 -3.82 19.18
C GLY A 342 20.11 -3.14 17.87
N GLN A 343 19.75 -3.68 16.72
CA GLN A 343 20.01 -3.09 15.40
C GLN A 343 18.84 -2.22 14.93
N ASN A 344 19.08 -1.38 13.92
CA ASN A 344 18.00 -0.68 13.23
C ASN A 344 17.03 -1.67 12.60
N LEU A 345 15.75 -1.30 12.53
CA LEU A 345 14.76 -2.08 11.82
C LEU A 345 14.67 -1.62 10.38
N TRP A 346 15.10 -2.47 9.44
CA TRP A 346 14.79 -2.32 8.03
C TRP A 346 13.29 -2.43 7.83
N LEU A 347 12.65 -1.33 7.41
CA LEU A 347 11.20 -1.27 7.24
C LEU A 347 10.79 -1.78 5.86
N ALA A 348 11.54 -1.41 4.82
CA ALA A 348 11.23 -1.80 3.45
C ALA A 348 12.38 -1.55 2.46
N ASP A 349 12.36 -2.36 1.40
CA ASP A 349 13.08 -2.09 0.15
C ASP A 349 12.07 -1.73 -0.95
N PHE A 350 12.45 -0.77 -1.80
CA PHE A 350 11.70 -0.38 -3.00
C PHE A 350 12.63 -0.38 -4.21
N HIS A 351 12.04 -0.41 -5.41
CA HIS A 351 12.71 0.02 -6.63
C HIS A 351 12.16 1.37 -7.13
N VAL A 352 12.91 2.00 -8.04
CA VAL A 352 12.47 3.23 -8.72
C VAL A 352 11.66 2.87 -9.96
N ASN A 353 10.40 3.30 -10.00
CA ASN A 353 9.52 3.17 -11.14
C ASN A 353 9.70 4.33 -12.12
N LEU A 354 10.48 4.08 -13.17
CA LEU A 354 10.77 5.09 -14.20
C LEU A 354 9.54 5.56 -14.99
N ALA A 355 8.44 4.80 -15.04
CA ALA A 355 7.21 5.23 -15.71
C ALA A 355 6.60 6.50 -15.10
N LYS A 356 6.97 6.84 -13.86
CA LYS A 356 6.66 8.13 -13.25
C LYS A 356 7.20 9.31 -14.04
N ILE A 357 8.33 9.15 -14.75
CA ILE A 357 9.08 10.23 -15.39
C ILE A 357 8.84 10.20 -16.90
N GLN A 358 8.55 11.37 -17.46
CA GLN A 358 8.38 11.59 -18.89
C GLN A 358 9.37 12.65 -19.37
N VAL A 359 9.96 12.49 -20.55
CA VAL A 359 10.83 13.49 -21.18
C VAL A 359 10.26 13.84 -22.54
N ALA A 360 9.91 15.11 -22.76
CA ALA A 360 9.32 15.58 -24.01
C ALA A 360 8.11 14.73 -24.46
N GLY A 361 7.27 14.34 -23.49
CA GLY A 361 6.10 13.46 -23.70
C GLY A 361 6.40 11.96 -23.73
N PHE A 362 7.65 11.54 -23.92
CA PHE A 362 8.06 10.13 -23.95
C PHE A 362 8.15 9.55 -22.52
N PRO A 363 7.44 8.45 -22.20
CA PRO A 363 7.52 7.81 -20.89
C PRO A 363 8.80 6.97 -20.77
N LEU A 364 9.48 7.06 -19.63
CA LEU A 364 10.59 6.16 -19.32
C LEU A 364 10.07 4.81 -18.80
N SER A 365 10.92 3.78 -18.85
CA SER A 365 10.59 2.45 -18.36
C SER A 365 11.87 1.63 -18.14
N GLY A 366 11.73 0.48 -17.49
CA GLY A 366 12.84 -0.38 -17.09
C GLY A 366 13.30 -0.13 -15.66
N ALA A 367 14.37 -0.82 -15.27
CA ALA A 367 14.98 -0.67 -13.96
C ALA A 367 16.14 0.33 -14.00
N VAL A 368 16.27 1.13 -12.95
CA VAL A 368 17.48 1.91 -12.70
C VAL A 368 18.56 0.95 -12.20
N MET A 369 19.71 0.93 -12.87
CA MET A 369 20.82 0.04 -12.51
C MET A 369 21.93 0.83 -11.81
N ASN A 370 22.48 0.26 -10.73
CA ASN A 370 23.65 0.72 -10.01
C ASN A 370 24.66 -0.43 -9.96
N ASP A 371 25.82 -0.28 -10.59
CA ASP A 371 26.87 -1.30 -10.70
C ASP A 371 26.36 -2.70 -11.15
N GLY A 372 25.45 -2.72 -12.12
CA GLY A 372 24.89 -3.95 -12.67
C GLY A 372 23.77 -4.61 -11.84
N GLN A 373 23.40 -4.02 -10.70
CA GLN A 373 22.24 -4.44 -9.91
C GLN A 373 21.11 -3.41 -10.00
N ALA A 374 19.87 -3.84 -9.84
CA ALA A 374 18.74 -2.89 -9.76
C ALA A 374 18.91 -2.03 -8.50
N LEU A 375 18.80 -0.70 -8.65
CA LEU A 375 18.90 0.25 -7.56
C LEU A 375 17.79 -0.03 -6.54
N LYS A 376 18.19 -0.31 -5.30
CA LYS A 376 17.30 -0.48 -4.17
C LYS A 376 17.22 0.82 -3.38
N VAL A 377 16.01 1.22 -3.05
CA VAL A 377 15.70 2.33 -2.16
C VAL A 377 15.31 1.74 -0.82
N GLN A 378 16.10 2.03 0.21
CA GLN A 378 15.95 1.38 1.51
C GLN A 378 15.42 2.37 2.55
N VAL A 379 14.50 1.90 3.39
CA VAL A 379 13.87 2.70 4.44
C VAL A 379 13.99 1.95 5.75
N GLU A 380 14.42 2.64 6.79
CA GLU A 380 14.59 2.08 8.12
C GLU A 380 14.10 3.03 9.21
N ILE A 381 14.00 2.48 10.42
CA ILE A 381 13.84 3.22 11.66
C ILE A 381 14.97 2.80 12.59
N THR A 382 15.58 3.77 13.27
CA THR A 382 16.64 3.44 14.24
C THR A 382 16.08 2.65 15.42
N GLU A 383 16.92 1.86 16.09
CA GLU A 383 16.49 1.10 17.28
C GLU A 383 15.96 2.03 18.40
N GLU A 384 16.56 3.21 18.53
CA GLU A 384 16.10 4.25 19.47
C GLU A 384 14.71 4.76 19.08
N GLY A 385 14.52 5.12 17.80
CA GLY A 385 13.23 5.56 17.27
C GLY A 385 12.13 4.49 17.42
N LEU A 386 12.46 3.23 17.12
CA LEU A 386 11.54 2.11 17.32
C LEU A 386 11.18 1.93 18.80
N THR A 387 12.19 1.95 19.68
CA THR A 387 11.97 1.86 21.13
C THR A 387 11.06 2.97 21.63
N ASN A 388 11.31 4.21 21.22
CA ASN A 388 10.49 5.35 21.59
C ASN A 388 9.03 5.19 21.16
N LYS A 389 8.78 4.74 19.93
CA LYS A 389 7.42 4.48 19.43
C LYS A 389 6.72 3.31 20.11
N LEU A 390 7.44 2.23 20.40
CA LEU A 390 6.87 1.10 21.14
C LEU A 390 6.57 1.49 22.60
N MET A 391 7.40 2.34 23.23
CA MET A 391 7.13 2.87 24.57
C MET A 391 5.95 3.83 24.59
N GLU A 392 5.79 4.68 23.57
CA GLU A 392 4.59 5.50 23.37
C GLU A 392 3.33 4.63 23.30
N TYR A 393 3.35 3.60 22.47
CA TYR A 393 2.27 2.61 22.39
C TYR A 393 2.03 1.89 23.72
N GLY A 394 3.10 1.46 24.41
CA GLY A 394 2.99 0.80 25.71
C GLY A 394 2.37 1.67 26.80
N ARG A 395 2.68 2.97 26.82
CA ARG A 395 2.03 3.93 27.74
C ARG A 395 0.53 4.04 27.48
N LEU A 396 0.11 4.06 26.22
CA LEU A 396 -1.30 4.07 25.84
C LEU A 396 -2.02 2.79 26.25
N VAL A 397 -1.41 1.61 25.99
CA VAL A 397 -1.96 0.31 26.41
C VAL A 397 -2.09 0.24 27.93
N VAL A 398 -1.07 0.64 28.67
CA VAL A 398 -1.08 0.63 30.14
C VAL A 398 -2.11 1.60 30.71
N ALA A 399 -2.19 2.82 30.17
CA ALA A 399 -3.20 3.78 30.56
C ALA A 399 -4.62 3.24 30.30
N PHE A 400 -4.82 2.56 29.18
CA PHE A 400 -6.08 1.90 28.85
C PHE A 400 -6.43 0.79 29.86
N TYR A 401 -5.48 -0.09 30.19
CA TYR A 401 -5.68 -1.15 31.19
C TYR A 401 -6.00 -0.56 32.57
N ASN A 402 -5.28 0.48 33.00
CA ASN A 402 -5.48 1.13 34.29
C ASN A 402 -6.82 1.87 34.37
N HIS A 403 -7.24 2.53 33.29
CA HIS A 403 -8.52 3.23 33.23
C HIS A 403 -9.71 2.30 33.50
N PHE A 404 -9.69 1.10 32.89
CA PHE A 404 -10.72 0.07 33.08
C PHE A 404 -10.41 -0.94 34.19
N LYS A 405 -9.35 -0.73 34.99
CA LYS A 405 -8.84 -1.68 36.01
C LYS A 405 -8.83 -3.13 35.50
N LEU A 406 -8.31 -3.31 34.30
CA LEU A 406 -8.54 -4.50 33.51
C LEU A 406 -7.91 -5.75 34.15
N GLU A 407 -8.74 -6.74 34.48
CA GLU A 407 -8.29 -8.03 35.01
C GLU A 407 -8.01 -9.02 33.88
N SER A 408 -6.84 -9.66 33.93
CA SER A 408 -6.49 -10.75 33.01
C SER A 408 -6.48 -12.08 33.74
N ASN A 409 -7.43 -12.96 33.48
CA ASN A 409 -7.52 -14.29 34.09
C ASN A 409 -7.25 -15.38 33.04
N GLU A 410 -7.05 -16.62 33.47
CA GLU A 410 -6.73 -17.73 32.54
C GLU A 410 -7.81 -17.97 31.48
N HIS A 411 -9.07 -17.70 31.81
CA HIS A 411 -10.22 -17.95 30.94
C HIS A 411 -11.18 -16.75 30.82
N SER A 412 -10.84 -15.60 31.41
CA SER A 412 -11.63 -14.38 31.27
C SER A 412 -10.78 -13.10 31.24
N GLY A 413 -11.31 -12.06 30.60
CA GLY A 413 -10.85 -10.69 30.75
C GLY A 413 -11.99 -9.82 31.28
N VAL A 414 -11.78 -9.08 32.36
CA VAL A 414 -12.83 -8.28 33.02
C VAL A 414 -12.49 -6.80 32.96
N PHE A 415 -13.41 -6.01 32.41
CA PHE A 415 -13.33 -4.56 32.30
C PHE A 415 -14.26 -3.94 33.32
N HIS A 416 -13.74 -3.02 34.13
CA HIS A 416 -14.54 -2.26 35.08
C HIS A 416 -14.89 -0.90 34.49
N LEU A 417 -16.16 -0.72 34.14
CA LEU A 417 -16.66 0.46 33.43
C LEU A 417 -17.12 1.54 34.39
N SER A 418 -16.92 2.81 34.01
CA SER A 418 -17.59 3.93 34.68
C SER A 418 -19.12 3.77 34.59
N LYS A 419 -19.85 4.34 35.55
CA LYS A 419 -21.33 4.34 35.53
C LYS A 419 -21.86 4.92 34.21
N GLU A 420 -21.20 5.95 33.70
CA GLU A 420 -21.57 6.61 32.45
C GLU A 420 -21.37 5.69 31.23
N ALA A 421 -20.18 5.11 31.06
CA ALA A 421 -19.89 4.20 29.96
C ALA A 421 -20.80 2.96 29.99
N PHE A 422 -21.03 2.38 31.17
CA PHE A 422 -21.95 1.26 31.33
C PHE A 422 -23.37 1.63 30.91
N THR A 423 -23.86 2.81 31.33
CA THR A 423 -25.19 3.31 30.97
C THR A 423 -25.31 3.58 29.46
N LYS A 424 -24.25 4.12 28.83
CA LYS A 424 -24.21 4.30 27.37
C LYS A 424 -24.37 2.97 26.64
N ILE A 425 -23.71 1.90 27.11
CA ILE A 425 -23.85 0.55 26.53
C ILE A 425 -25.25 -0.02 26.79
N LEU A 426 -25.78 0.14 28.00
CA LEU A 426 -27.11 -0.36 28.38
C LEU A 426 -28.22 0.21 27.50
N ASN A 427 -28.08 1.48 27.10
CA ASN A 427 -29.04 2.22 26.29
C ASN A 427 -28.88 1.99 24.77
N LEU A 428 -27.91 1.18 24.32
CA LEU A 428 -27.81 0.82 22.91
C LEU A 428 -29.05 0.03 22.47
N LYS A 429 -29.66 0.43 21.34
CA LYS A 429 -30.80 -0.26 20.74
C LYS A 429 -30.47 -1.72 20.37
N THR A 430 -29.26 -1.93 19.86
CA THR A 430 -28.66 -3.25 19.60
C THR A 430 -27.28 -3.26 20.24
N ARG A 431 -26.97 -4.26 21.06
CA ARG A 431 -25.73 -4.25 21.87
C ARG A 431 -24.55 -4.81 21.09
N LYS A 432 -24.39 -4.35 19.85
CA LYS A 432 -23.32 -4.81 18.95
C LYS A 432 -21.96 -4.45 19.54
N TYR A 433 -21.06 -5.42 19.53
CA TYR A 433 -19.75 -5.31 20.16
C TYR A 433 -18.91 -4.17 19.57
N LYS A 434 -19.07 -3.87 18.29
CA LYS A 434 -18.46 -2.69 17.67
C LYS A 434 -18.83 -1.37 18.33
N ASP A 435 -20.09 -1.22 18.73
CA ASP A 435 -20.60 0.00 19.33
C ASP A 435 -20.13 0.09 20.79
N VAL A 436 -20.04 -1.05 21.47
CA VAL A 436 -19.38 -1.18 22.78
C VAL A 436 -17.94 -0.71 22.70
N LEU A 437 -17.15 -1.20 21.75
CA LEU A 437 -15.75 -0.76 21.58
C LEU A 437 -15.62 0.74 21.34
N LYS A 438 -16.51 1.30 20.51
CA LYS A 438 -16.52 2.74 20.21
C LYS A 438 -16.83 3.55 21.48
N ILE A 439 -17.71 3.06 22.34
CA ILE A 439 -17.94 3.67 23.66
C ILE A 439 -16.68 3.59 24.52
N LEU A 440 -16.03 2.42 24.60
CA LEU A 440 -14.84 2.23 25.43
C LEU A 440 -13.65 3.11 25.00
N ILE A 441 -13.38 3.19 23.70
CA ILE A 441 -12.28 4.02 23.20
C ILE A 441 -12.57 5.51 23.35
N ASN A 442 -13.83 5.95 23.18
CA ASN A 442 -14.21 7.34 23.44
C ASN A 442 -14.10 7.68 24.93
N ASP A 443 -14.64 6.83 25.82
CA ASP A 443 -14.52 6.99 27.28
C ASP A 443 -13.05 7.10 27.71
N PHE A 444 -12.20 6.23 27.15
CA PHE A 444 -10.76 6.31 27.38
C PHE A 444 -10.15 7.62 26.87
N LYS A 445 -10.40 8.01 25.62
CA LYS A 445 -9.82 9.23 25.01
C LYS A 445 -10.27 10.52 25.69
N GLU A 446 -11.49 10.56 26.21
CA GLU A 446 -12.05 11.70 26.95
C GLU A 446 -11.50 11.79 28.39
N ALA A 447 -10.91 10.71 28.93
CA ALA A 447 -10.40 10.69 30.28
C ALA A 447 -9.15 11.56 30.47
N ASN A 448 -9.07 12.26 31.60
CA ASN A 448 -7.98 13.20 31.91
C ASN A 448 -6.58 12.57 31.83
N GLN A 449 -6.45 11.29 32.23
CA GLN A 449 -5.19 10.55 32.19
C GLN A 449 -4.76 10.12 30.77
N ALA A 450 -5.62 10.25 29.76
CA ALA A 450 -5.35 9.78 28.40
C ALA A 450 -5.27 10.90 27.37
N LYS A 451 -6.09 11.96 27.51
CA LYS A 451 -6.28 13.01 26.49
C LYS A 451 -5.00 13.75 26.05
N ASN A 452 -3.96 13.73 26.87
CA ASN A 452 -2.67 14.38 26.59
C ASN A 452 -1.53 13.38 26.34
N LEU A 453 -1.82 12.08 26.24
CA LEU A 453 -0.79 11.08 25.95
C LEU A 453 -0.35 11.20 24.48
N PRO A 454 0.97 11.20 24.20
CA PRO A 454 1.47 11.14 22.83
C PRO A 454 0.89 9.93 22.10
N GLY A 455 0.47 10.15 20.85
CA GLY A 455 -0.06 9.09 19.98
C GLY A 455 -1.52 8.71 20.23
N ILE A 456 -2.24 9.41 21.12
CA ILE A 456 -3.65 9.13 21.39
C ILE A 456 -4.54 9.20 20.14
N ASP A 457 -4.21 10.07 19.19
CA ASP A 457 -4.97 10.25 17.94
C ASP A 457 -4.84 9.05 16.99
N ILE A 458 -3.71 8.36 17.04
CA ILE A 458 -3.41 7.16 16.24
C ILE A 458 -3.60 5.85 17.03
N PHE A 459 -4.14 5.94 18.25
CA PHE A 459 -4.49 4.80 19.08
C PHE A 459 -5.99 4.50 19.00
N THR A 460 -6.34 3.23 18.83
CA THR A 460 -7.75 2.80 18.81
C THR A 460 -7.91 1.37 19.28
N THR A 461 -9.13 0.96 19.59
CA THR A 461 -9.50 -0.46 19.68
C THR A 461 -9.78 -1.00 18.29
N GLY A 462 -9.65 -2.33 18.12
CA GLY A 462 -9.73 -3.14 16.89
C GLY A 462 -10.70 -2.65 15.81
N ASN A 463 -10.59 -3.14 14.56
CA ASN A 463 -11.47 -2.68 13.49
C ASN A 463 -12.96 -2.91 13.83
N TRP A 464 -13.67 -1.82 14.16
CA TRP A 464 -15.05 -1.83 14.66
C TRP A 464 -16.02 -2.43 13.63
N GLU A 465 -15.72 -2.35 12.34
CA GLU A 465 -16.64 -2.79 11.29
C GLU A 465 -16.85 -4.32 11.26
N LYS A 466 -16.01 -5.10 11.97
CA LYS A 466 -16.00 -6.59 11.93
C LYS A 466 -16.60 -7.27 13.16
N ARG A 467 -17.16 -6.52 14.11
CA ARG A 467 -17.60 -7.03 15.43
C ARG A 467 -19.12 -7.01 15.56
N VAL A 468 -19.74 -7.97 14.88
CA VAL A 468 -21.20 -8.11 14.73
C VAL A 468 -21.88 -8.80 15.90
N GLN A 469 -21.10 -9.49 16.75
CA GLN A 469 -21.60 -10.15 17.96
C GLN A 469 -22.26 -9.14 18.88
N GLU A 470 -23.35 -9.54 19.53
CA GLU A 470 -23.94 -8.76 20.61
C GLU A 470 -23.40 -9.17 21.96
N VAL A 471 -23.16 -8.19 22.83
CA VAL A 471 -22.82 -8.48 24.22
C VAL A 471 -24.09 -8.91 24.97
N SER A 472 -24.00 -10.00 25.71
CA SER A 472 -25.11 -10.53 26.51
C SER A 472 -25.12 -9.84 27.87
N LEU A 473 -26.27 -9.31 28.30
CA LEU A 473 -26.46 -8.77 29.64
C LEU A 473 -26.93 -9.87 30.58
N ASN A 474 -26.34 -9.97 31.77
CA ASN A 474 -26.77 -10.90 32.80
C ASN A 474 -28.10 -10.49 33.48
N GLU A 475 -28.67 -11.40 34.27
CA GLU A 475 -29.97 -11.20 34.93
C GLU A 475 -29.96 -10.04 35.94
N THR A 476 -28.85 -9.86 36.65
CA THR A 476 -28.60 -8.77 37.60
C THR A 476 -28.38 -7.41 36.92
N LYS A 477 -28.25 -7.38 35.59
CA LYS A 477 -28.08 -6.18 34.75
C LYS A 477 -26.85 -5.34 35.11
N ASP A 478 -25.78 -5.98 35.57
CA ASP A 478 -24.54 -5.34 36.02
C ASP A 478 -23.29 -5.79 35.24
N THR A 479 -23.40 -6.81 34.38
CA THR A 479 -22.31 -7.29 33.52
C THR A 479 -22.80 -7.58 32.10
N PHE A 480 -22.06 -7.04 31.11
CA PHE A 480 -22.13 -7.49 29.72
C PHE A 480 -21.04 -8.52 29.45
N SER A 481 -21.33 -9.55 28.65
CA SER A 481 -20.35 -10.60 28.33
C SER A 481 -20.31 -10.97 26.85
N LEU A 482 -19.12 -11.32 26.38
CA LEU A 482 -18.89 -12.06 25.16
C LEU A 482 -18.37 -13.44 25.52
N ARG A 483 -19.15 -14.46 25.18
CA ARG A 483 -18.84 -15.84 25.56
C ARG A 483 -17.62 -16.37 24.80
N ARG A 484 -16.91 -17.28 25.45
CA ARG A 484 -15.92 -18.15 24.80
C ARG A 484 -16.57 -18.91 23.63
N ARG A 485 -15.78 -19.20 22.59
CA ARG A 485 -16.16 -19.89 21.35
C ARG A 485 -17.13 -19.11 20.44
N ALA A 486 -17.48 -17.87 20.78
CA ALA A 486 -18.09 -16.94 19.84
C ALA A 486 -17.03 -16.37 18.86
N VAL A 487 -17.42 -15.48 17.97
CA VAL A 487 -16.55 -14.92 16.93
C VAL A 487 -16.11 -13.50 17.34
N TRP A 488 -15.03 -13.41 18.13
CA TRP A 488 -14.47 -12.12 18.55
C TRP A 488 -13.00 -12.19 19.00
N ASN A 489 -12.33 -11.04 18.96
CA ASN A 489 -11.02 -10.72 19.50
C ASN A 489 -11.08 -9.35 20.19
N PHE A 490 -10.12 -8.95 21.02
CA PHE A 490 -9.99 -7.58 21.54
C PHE A 490 -8.59 -7.06 21.18
N ASP A 491 -8.55 -6.06 20.30
CA ASP A 491 -7.30 -5.53 19.76
C ASP A 491 -7.11 -4.09 20.23
N LEU A 492 -5.87 -3.75 20.51
CA LEU A 492 -5.39 -2.39 20.65
C LEU A 492 -4.50 -2.10 19.45
N LEU A 493 -4.81 -1.05 18.72
CA LEU A 493 -4.17 -0.64 17.48
C LEU A 493 -3.37 0.63 17.71
N PHE A 494 -2.24 0.75 17.02
CA PHE A 494 -1.43 1.97 17.01
C PHE A 494 -0.82 2.22 15.63
N GLY A 495 -0.85 3.49 15.22
CA GLY A 495 -0.31 3.95 13.96
C GLY A 495 -1.30 3.90 12.79
N LYS A 496 -1.00 4.69 11.76
CA LYS A 496 -1.77 4.71 10.51
C LYS A 496 -1.66 3.36 9.80
N ASN A 497 -2.68 3.02 9.01
CA ASN A 497 -2.72 1.77 8.25
C ASN A 497 -2.56 0.49 9.11
N ASN A 498 -2.95 0.60 10.38
CA ASN A 498 -2.85 -0.45 11.39
C ASN A 498 -1.43 -1.03 11.48
N ALA A 499 -0.45 -0.13 11.65
CA ALA A 499 0.96 -0.48 11.70
C ALA A 499 1.31 -1.45 12.84
N VAL A 500 0.59 -1.41 13.96
CA VAL A 500 0.85 -2.21 15.15
C VAL A 500 -0.45 -2.73 15.76
N TYR A 501 -0.47 -4.00 16.16
CA TYR A 501 -1.58 -4.69 16.80
C TYR A 501 -1.13 -5.43 18.05
N TYR A 502 -1.88 -5.25 19.13
CA TYR A 502 -1.83 -6.16 20.27
C TYR A 502 -3.23 -6.72 20.54
N THR A 503 -3.37 -8.03 20.37
CA THR A 503 -4.59 -8.76 20.74
C THR A 503 -4.39 -9.39 22.11
N GLY A 504 -5.04 -8.85 23.14
CA GLY A 504 -4.92 -9.36 24.52
C GLY A 504 -5.83 -10.56 24.79
N TRP A 505 -6.99 -10.61 24.12
CA TRP A 505 -8.00 -11.65 24.30
C TRP A 505 -8.61 -12.09 22.99
N THR A 506 -8.89 -13.38 22.89
CA THR A 506 -9.71 -13.96 21.82
C THR A 506 -10.74 -14.93 22.39
N SER A 507 -11.87 -15.00 21.71
CA SER A 507 -12.95 -15.95 21.97
C SER A 507 -12.53 -17.41 22.08
N THR A 508 -11.42 -17.83 21.47
CA THR A 508 -10.92 -19.20 21.54
C THR A 508 -10.63 -19.64 22.99
N LEU A 509 -10.08 -18.72 23.79
CA LEU A 509 -9.62 -19.01 25.15
C LEU A 509 -10.41 -18.29 26.23
N PHE A 510 -11.02 -17.15 25.91
CA PHE A 510 -11.54 -16.24 26.92
C PHE A 510 -13.05 -16.01 26.78
N THR A 511 -13.68 -15.71 27.91
CA THR A 511 -14.90 -14.89 27.99
C THR A 511 -14.47 -13.44 28.26
N LEU A 512 -15.07 -12.45 27.60
CA LEU A 512 -14.82 -11.03 27.86
C LEU A 512 -15.99 -10.45 28.63
N GLU A 513 -15.73 -9.74 29.72
CA GLU A 513 -16.76 -9.18 30.60
C GLU A 513 -16.57 -7.67 30.77
N PHE A 514 -17.69 -6.94 30.76
CA PHE A 514 -17.75 -5.50 31.02
C PHE A 514 -18.71 -5.27 32.19
N THR A 515 -18.13 -5.06 33.36
CA THR A 515 -18.85 -4.97 34.64
C THR A 515 -18.91 -3.52 35.09
N LYS A 516 -20.02 -3.15 35.70
CA LYS A 516 -20.19 -1.83 36.32
C LYS A 516 -19.25 -1.68 37.52
N LYS A 517 -18.46 -0.58 37.57
CA LYS A 517 -17.64 -0.21 38.74
C LYS A 517 -18.45 -0.01 40.01
#